data_AF-A0A6P8JHF4-F1
#
_entry.id   AF-A0A6P8JHF4-F1
#
_cell.length_a   1.000
_cell.length_b   1.000
_cell.length_c   1.000
_cell.angle_alpha   90.00
_cell.angle_beta   90.00
_cell.angle_gamma   90.00
#
_symmetry.space_group_name_H-M   'P 1'
#
loop_
_entity.id
_entity.type
_entity.pdbx_description
1 polymer ?
#
loop_
_entity_poly.entity_id
_entity_poly.type
_entity_poly.pdbx_seq_one_letter_code
_entity_poly.pdbx_strand_id
1 'polypeptide(L)'
;MIMLVATLQPEYVPVGITPLLNWTEPSSLKHCDEDYLIVVLALSMCTQFLLMTYVGFAIMQPCSMRRKQLIQSQQRTFANFIFRRLLFQLDEALHPSLGAERLDCCLRSSEKVIQAIQLFRRDALKVLQPVHNLSSALASDFYYVLDEEEDELDSNGYGCSHSKVEVTEELLVCLLYPERKVSGKK
;
A
#
# COMPACT_ATOMS: atom_id res chain seq x y z
N MET A 1 43.18 -52.79 33.45
CA MET A 1 44.15 -53.91 33.48
C MET A 1 43.64 -54.86 34.56
N ILE A 2 43.04 -56.02 34.26
CA ILE A 2 43.60 -57.20 33.60
C ILE A 2 42.48 -57.95 32.85
N MET A 3 42.89 -58.60 31.76
CA MET A 3 42.15 -59.48 30.85
C MET A 3 41.24 -60.52 31.51
N LEU A 4 40.16 -60.88 30.81
CA LEU A 4 39.75 -62.28 30.72
C LEU A 4 39.34 -62.60 29.28
N VAL A 5 40.26 -63.30 28.63
CA VAL A 5 40.15 -63.98 27.36
C VAL A 5 39.15 -65.14 27.53
N ALA A 6 38.14 -65.20 26.67
CA ALA A 6 37.39 -66.42 26.39
C ALA A 6 37.62 -66.79 24.93
N THR A 7 38.40 -67.83 24.74
CA THR A 7 38.73 -68.47 23.47
C THR A 7 37.63 -69.44 23.03
N LEU A 8 37.62 -69.72 21.72
CA LEU A 8 37.12 -70.94 21.04
C LEU A 8 35.59 -71.04 20.83
N GLN A 9 35.03 -71.42 19.68
CA GLN A 9 35.51 -71.79 18.34
C GLN A 9 34.24 -72.10 17.47
N PRO A 10 34.32 -72.84 16.36
CA PRO A 10 34.14 -72.44 14.97
C PRO A 10 32.71 -72.58 14.40
N GLU A 11 32.52 -72.04 13.20
CA GLU A 11 31.42 -72.34 12.27
C GLU A 11 31.11 -73.84 12.21
N TYR A 12 29.95 -74.22 12.74
CA TYR A 12 29.36 -75.53 12.53
C TYR A 12 28.39 -75.43 11.36
N VAL A 13 28.77 -75.98 10.20
CA VAL A 13 27.87 -76.14 9.05
C VAL A 13 27.29 -77.56 9.10
N PRO A 14 26.01 -77.76 9.45
CA PRO A 14 25.39 -79.06 9.26
C PRO A 14 24.99 -79.22 7.79
N VAL A 15 25.63 -80.18 7.13
CA VAL A 15 25.21 -80.72 5.84
C VAL A 15 23.81 -81.33 6.01
N GLY A 16 22.85 -80.91 5.18
CA GLY A 16 21.62 -81.67 4.96
C GLY A 16 20.27 -81.05 5.38
N ILE A 17 20.16 -79.72 5.50
CA ILE A 17 18.85 -79.05 5.60
C ILE A 17 18.82 -77.91 4.58
N THR A 18 17.93 -78.01 3.59
CA THR A 18 17.60 -76.91 2.66
C THR A 18 17.18 -75.68 3.47
N PRO A 19 17.86 -74.52 3.33
CA PRO A 19 17.45 -73.32 4.04
C PRO A 19 16.17 -72.81 3.40
N LEU A 20 15.06 -73.12 4.06
CA LEU A 20 13.71 -72.68 3.73
C LEU A 20 13.53 -71.24 4.25
N LEU A 21 14.31 -70.30 3.72
CA LEU A 21 14.08 -68.86 3.63
C LEU A 21 15.38 -68.20 3.14
N ASN A 22 15.43 -67.90 1.85
CA ASN A 22 16.35 -66.88 1.33
C ASN A 22 15.91 -65.53 1.94
N TRP A 23 16.61 -65.06 2.97
CA TRP A 23 16.49 -63.67 3.46
C TRP A 23 17.22 -62.67 2.54
N THR A 24 17.60 -63.11 1.35
CA THR A 24 18.39 -62.34 0.39
C THR A 24 17.51 -61.50 -0.55
N GLU A 25 16.47 -60.87 -0.01
CA GLU A 25 15.76 -59.81 -0.74
C GLU A 25 15.10 -58.80 0.21
N PRO A 26 15.72 -57.62 0.33
CA PRO A 26 14.94 -56.39 0.39
C PRO A 26 15.48 -55.42 -0.67
N SER A 27 15.42 -55.80 -1.95
CA SER A 27 15.74 -54.88 -3.05
C SER A 27 14.64 -53.82 -3.25
N SER A 28 13.43 -54.06 -2.73
CA SER A 28 12.31 -53.09 -2.77
C SER A 28 12.28 -52.10 -1.60
N LEU A 29 13.02 -52.35 -0.50
CA LEU A 29 12.98 -51.49 0.69
C LEU A 29 13.89 -50.26 0.55
N LYS A 30 15.05 -50.41 -0.13
CA LYS A 30 16.01 -49.32 -0.37
C LYS A 30 15.49 -48.25 -1.34
N HIS A 31 14.75 -48.66 -2.37
CA HIS A 31 14.22 -47.73 -3.36
C HIS A 31 13.11 -46.86 -2.77
N CYS A 32 12.23 -47.44 -1.94
CA CYS A 32 11.24 -46.68 -1.19
C CYS A 32 11.90 -45.67 -0.24
N ASP A 33 12.99 -46.03 0.45
CA ASP A 33 13.68 -45.15 1.41
C ASP A 33 14.30 -43.92 0.73
N GLU A 34 14.86 -44.08 -0.47
CA GLU A 34 15.37 -42.97 -1.30
C GLU A 34 14.23 -42.02 -1.74
N ASP A 35 13.09 -42.55 -2.17
CA ASP A 35 11.93 -41.75 -2.55
C ASP A 35 11.34 -40.99 -1.34
N TYR A 36 11.26 -41.63 -0.17
CA TYR A 36 10.86 -40.97 1.08
C TYR A 36 11.85 -39.87 1.48
N LEU A 37 13.16 -40.11 1.33
CA LEU A 37 14.20 -39.11 1.59
C LEU A 37 14.05 -37.89 0.69
N ILE A 38 13.77 -38.10 -0.61
CA ILE A 38 13.54 -37.01 -1.57
C ILE A 38 12.29 -36.21 -1.19
N VAL A 39 11.21 -36.88 -0.80
CA VAL A 39 9.96 -36.21 -0.35
C VAL A 39 10.20 -35.40 0.93
N VAL A 40 10.93 -35.95 1.90
CA VAL A 40 11.27 -35.25 3.15
C VAL A 40 12.18 -34.05 2.87
N LEU A 41 13.16 -34.18 1.98
CA LEU A 41 14.03 -33.09 1.56
C LEU A 41 13.23 -32.00 0.83
N ALA A 42 12.31 -32.38 -0.06
CA ALA A 42 11.43 -31.46 -0.76
C ALA A 42 10.51 -30.71 0.22
N LEU A 43 9.93 -31.40 1.21
CA LEU A 43 9.13 -30.79 2.27
C LEU A 43 9.97 -29.85 3.15
N SER A 44 11.21 -30.21 3.46
CA SER A 44 12.14 -29.36 4.21
C SER A 44 12.48 -28.08 3.43
N MET A 45 12.83 -28.20 2.15
CA MET A 45 13.08 -27.05 1.28
C MET A 45 11.83 -26.17 1.13
N CYS A 46 10.66 -26.78 0.98
CA CYS A 46 9.39 -26.06 0.86
C CYS A 46 9.05 -25.30 2.15
N THR A 47 9.23 -25.91 3.33
CA THR A 47 9.01 -25.24 4.61
C THR A 47 10.01 -24.11 4.85
N GLN A 48 11.29 -24.28 4.49
CA GLN A 48 12.28 -23.20 4.56
C GLN A 48 11.92 -22.04 3.63
N PHE A 49 11.45 -22.32 2.42
CA PHE A 49 11.00 -21.30 1.48
C PHE A 49 9.75 -20.57 1.96
N LEU A 50 8.78 -21.29 2.55
CA LEU A 50 7.61 -20.71 3.19
C LEU A 50 7.98 -19.83 4.39
N LEU A 51 8.97 -20.25 5.18
CA LEU A 51 9.44 -19.46 6.33
C LEU A 51 10.14 -18.18 5.87
N MET A 52 11.00 -18.27 4.86
CA MET A 52 11.70 -17.12 4.27
C MET A 52 10.72 -16.13 3.63
N THR A 53 9.72 -16.63 2.90
CA THR A 53 8.66 -15.78 2.34
C THR A 53 7.84 -15.13 3.45
N TYR A 54 7.41 -15.87 4.47
CA TYR A 54 6.67 -15.32 5.61
C TYR A 54 7.46 -14.22 6.35
N VAL A 55 8.73 -14.46 6.66
CA VAL A 55 9.60 -13.46 7.29
C VAL A 55 9.78 -12.24 6.37
N GLY A 56 9.96 -12.46 5.07
CA GLY A 56 10.00 -11.39 4.08
C GLY A 56 8.71 -10.55 4.05
N PHE A 57 7.54 -11.20 4.10
CA PHE A 57 6.24 -10.54 4.19
C PHE A 57 6.06 -9.77 5.51
N ALA A 58 6.52 -10.33 6.63
CA ALA A 58 6.46 -9.69 7.94
C ALA A 58 7.36 -8.43 8.01
N ILE A 59 8.55 -8.48 7.41
CA ILE A 59 9.50 -7.37 7.39
C ILE A 59 9.06 -6.29 6.39
N MET A 60 8.72 -6.68 5.17
CA MET A 60 8.40 -5.72 4.09
C MET A 60 6.97 -5.17 4.20
N GLN A 61 6.10 -5.85 4.95
CA GLN A 61 4.68 -5.54 5.10
C GLN A 61 4.06 -4.98 3.79
N PRO A 62 4.17 -5.71 2.66
CA PRO A 62 3.95 -5.14 1.32
C PRO A 62 2.56 -4.52 1.15
N CYS A 63 1.57 -5.01 1.89
CA CYS A 63 0.23 -4.43 1.95
C CYS A 63 0.23 -2.99 2.50
N SER A 64 1.05 -2.65 3.49
CA SER A 64 1.13 -1.29 4.04
C SER A 64 1.82 -0.33 3.06
N MET A 65 2.87 -0.78 2.37
CA MET A 65 3.56 0.01 1.35
C MET A 65 2.66 0.32 0.15
N ARG A 66 2.01 -0.70 -0.41
CA ARG A 66 1.07 -0.52 -1.54
C ARG A 66 -0.10 0.39 -1.14
N ARG A 67 -0.59 0.24 0.08
CA ARG A 67 -1.66 1.08 0.62
C ARG A 67 -1.23 2.52 0.81
N LYS A 68 -0.02 2.77 1.31
CA LYS A 68 0.53 4.12 1.44
C LYS A 68 0.64 4.82 0.09
N GLN A 69 1.10 4.09 -0.94
CA GLN A 69 1.16 4.62 -2.31
C GLN A 69 -0.22 4.99 -2.85
N LEU A 70 -1.24 4.13 -2.64
CA LEU A 70 -2.61 4.42 -3.05
C LEU A 70 -3.16 5.67 -2.36
N ILE A 71 -2.97 5.79 -1.03
CA ILE A 71 -3.44 6.97 -0.29
C ILE A 71 -2.73 8.23 -0.76
N GLN A 72 -1.42 8.18 -1.03
CA GLN A 72 -0.67 9.32 -1.59
C GLN A 72 -1.19 9.73 -2.97
N SER A 73 -1.53 8.75 -3.82
CA SER A 73 -2.12 9.02 -5.13
C SER A 73 -3.50 9.67 -5.02
N GLN A 74 -4.34 9.18 -4.10
CA GLN A 74 -5.65 9.76 -3.83
C GLN A 74 -5.53 11.17 -3.26
N GLN A 75 -4.64 11.38 -2.30
CA GLN A 75 -4.35 12.67 -1.70
C GLN A 75 -3.92 13.71 -2.75
N ARG A 76 -3.06 13.31 -3.71
CA ARG A 76 -2.64 14.16 -4.83
C ARG A 76 -3.80 14.48 -5.77
N THR A 77 -4.65 13.50 -6.06
CA THR A 77 -5.85 13.70 -6.89
C THR A 77 -6.82 14.68 -6.23
N PHE A 78 -7.07 14.48 -4.94
CA PHE A 78 -7.88 15.38 -4.12
C PHE A 78 -7.29 16.80 -4.03
N ALA A 79 -5.96 16.93 -3.91
CA ALA A 79 -5.28 18.23 -3.91
C ALA A 79 -5.51 19.00 -5.22
N ASN A 80 -5.42 18.31 -6.37
CA ASN A 80 -5.74 18.89 -7.67
C ASN A 80 -7.21 19.29 -7.76
N PHE A 81 -8.12 18.44 -7.28
CA PHE A 81 -9.54 18.72 -7.24
C PHE A 81 -9.88 19.97 -6.43
N ILE A 82 -9.41 20.09 -5.19
CA ILE A 82 -9.73 21.26 -4.33
C ILE A 82 -9.23 22.58 -4.91
N PHE A 83 -8.11 22.55 -5.64
CA PHE A 83 -7.57 23.72 -6.31
C PHE A 83 -8.45 24.13 -7.50
N ARG A 84 -8.85 23.17 -8.33
CA ARG A 84 -9.76 23.40 -9.47
C ARG A 84 -11.11 23.90 -9.00
N ARG A 85 -11.65 23.31 -7.92
CA ARG A 85 -12.89 23.77 -7.29
C ARG A 85 -12.77 25.19 -6.75
N LEU A 86 -11.64 25.54 -6.13
CA LEU A 86 -11.40 26.93 -5.70
C LEU A 86 -11.40 27.89 -6.90
N LEU A 87 -10.73 27.54 -8.01
CA LEU A 87 -10.70 28.38 -9.20
C LEU A 87 -12.11 28.59 -9.78
N PHE A 88 -12.89 27.50 -9.90
CA PHE A 88 -14.27 27.56 -10.35
C PHE A 88 -15.12 28.47 -9.47
N GLN A 89 -15.09 28.28 -8.14
CA GLN A 89 -15.86 29.09 -7.20
C GLN A 89 -15.46 30.56 -7.19
N LEU A 90 -14.17 30.86 -7.40
CA LEU A 90 -13.70 32.24 -7.50
C LEU A 90 -14.16 32.89 -8.81
N ASP A 91 -14.11 32.16 -9.93
CA ASP A 91 -14.57 32.68 -11.22
C ASP A 91 -16.09 32.93 -11.19
N GLU A 92 -16.87 32.00 -10.65
CA GLU A 92 -18.31 32.14 -10.47
C GLU A 92 -18.66 33.32 -9.53
N ALA A 93 -17.90 33.49 -8.45
CA ALA A 93 -18.13 34.58 -7.50
C ALA A 93 -17.75 35.97 -8.06
N LEU A 94 -16.76 36.03 -8.95
CA LEU A 94 -16.28 37.27 -9.57
C LEU A 94 -17.02 37.61 -10.87
N HIS A 95 -17.80 36.67 -11.42
CA HIS A 95 -18.59 36.92 -12.62
C HIS A 95 -19.70 37.96 -12.34
N PRO A 96 -19.70 39.10 -13.04
CA PRO A 96 -20.67 40.17 -12.77
C PRO A 96 -22.08 39.74 -13.21
N SER A 97 -23.03 39.72 -12.26
CA SER A 97 -24.45 39.53 -12.56
C SER A 97 -24.98 40.74 -13.34
N LEU A 98 -25.34 40.52 -14.60
CA LEU A 98 -26.00 41.50 -15.46
C LEU A 98 -27.41 41.81 -14.91
N GLY A 99 -27.51 42.87 -14.10
CA GLY A 99 -28.81 43.45 -13.72
C GLY A 99 -29.08 43.68 -12.24
N ALA A 100 -28.13 43.43 -11.34
CA ALA A 100 -28.32 43.67 -9.90
C ALA A 100 -27.63 44.98 -9.42
N GLU A 101 -28.18 45.59 -8.36
CA GLU A 101 -27.65 46.83 -7.79
C GLU A 101 -26.19 46.66 -7.35
N ARG A 102 -25.35 47.61 -7.73
CA ARG A 102 -23.89 47.47 -7.74
C ARG A 102 -23.27 47.17 -6.37
N LEU A 103 -23.90 47.65 -5.29
CA LEU A 103 -23.43 47.45 -3.91
C LEU A 103 -23.79 46.06 -3.38
N ASP A 104 -25.03 45.63 -3.57
CA ASP A 104 -25.51 44.30 -3.16
C ASP A 104 -24.81 43.17 -3.92
N CYS A 105 -24.50 43.40 -5.21
CA CYS A 105 -23.67 42.48 -5.99
C CYS A 105 -22.29 42.29 -5.37
N CYS A 106 -21.65 43.39 -4.98
CA CYS A 106 -20.29 43.40 -4.43
C CYS A 106 -20.24 42.69 -3.07
N LEU A 107 -21.23 42.92 -2.22
CA LEU A 107 -21.34 42.26 -0.91
C LEU A 107 -21.54 40.75 -1.09
N ARG A 108 -22.44 40.33 -1.99
CA ARG A 108 -22.69 38.90 -2.25
C ARG A 108 -21.48 38.22 -2.90
N SER A 109 -20.81 38.86 -3.86
CA SER A 109 -19.57 38.32 -4.44
C SER A 109 -18.49 38.16 -3.39
N SER A 110 -18.33 39.16 -2.50
CA SER A 110 -17.37 39.09 -1.40
C SER A 110 -17.68 37.93 -0.46
N GLU A 111 -18.96 37.70 -0.13
CA GLU A 111 -19.36 36.57 0.73
C GLU A 111 -19.04 35.22 0.07
N LYS A 112 -19.39 35.05 -1.21
CA LYS A 112 -19.07 33.84 -1.98
C LYS A 112 -17.56 33.57 -2.02
N VAL A 113 -16.74 34.61 -2.27
CA VAL A 113 -15.28 34.48 -2.27
C VAL A 113 -14.76 34.05 -0.91
N ILE A 114 -15.24 34.64 0.19
CA ILE A 114 -14.82 34.28 1.54
C ILE A 114 -15.18 32.81 1.83
N GLN A 115 -16.39 32.38 1.48
CA GLN A 115 -16.83 31.00 1.68
C GLN A 115 -15.97 30.01 0.87
N ALA A 116 -15.68 30.30 -0.40
CA ALA A 116 -14.81 29.48 -1.25
C ALA A 116 -13.41 29.33 -0.65
N ILE A 117 -12.82 30.44 -0.17
CA ILE A 117 -11.51 30.43 0.49
C ILE A 117 -11.55 29.61 1.79
N GLN A 118 -12.61 29.73 2.60
CA GLN A 118 -12.73 28.96 3.84
C GLN A 118 -12.87 27.46 3.58
N LEU A 119 -13.67 27.07 2.58
CA LEU A 119 -13.78 25.67 2.15
C LEU A 119 -12.45 25.13 1.65
N PHE A 120 -11.76 25.88 0.80
CA PHE A 120 -10.42 25.52 0.34
C PHE A 120 -9.45 25.37 1.51
N ARG A 121 -9.44 26.30 2.47
CA ARG A 121 -8.56 26.22 3.64
C ARG A 121 -8.80 24.96 4.46
N ARG A 122 -10.06 24.65 4.73
CA ARG A 122 -10.48 23.44 5.44
C ARG A 122 -9.94 22.19 4.73
N ASP A 123 -10.13 22.11 3.41
CA ASP A 123 -9.80 20.90 2.66
C ASP A 123 -8.29 20.78 2.36
N ALA A 124 -7.59 21.90 2.15
CA ALA A 124 -6.13 21.93 2.03
C ALA A 124 -5.43 21.53 3.34
N LEU A 125 -5.97 21.91 4.50
CA LEU A 125 -5.45 21.46 5.79
C LEU A 125 -5.57 19.94 5.97
N LYS A 126 -6.65 19.32 5.46
CA LYS A 126 -6.79 17.85 5.45
C LYS A 126 -5.74 17.16 4.61
N VAL A 127 -5.33 17.79 3.50
CA VAL A 127 -4.25 17.30 2.63
C VAL A 127 -2.91 17.44 3.33
N LEU A 128 -2.62 18.58 3.96
CA LEU A 128 -1.31 18.85 4.57
C LEU A 128 -1.09 18.20 5.94
N GLN A 129 -2.17 17.89 6.65
CA GLN A 129 -2.12 17.18 7.93
C GLN A 129 -2.78 15.81 7.76
N PRO A 130 -2.07 14.82 7.16
CA PRO A 130 -2.55 13.46 7.17
C PRO A 130 -2.65 13.03 8.63
N VAL A 131 -3.89 12.96 9.14
CA VAL A 131 -4.17 12.44 10.47
C VAL A 131 -3.49 11.07 10.54
N HIS A 132 -2.83 10.76 11.66
CA HIS A 132 -2.03 9.55 11.88
C HIS A 132 -2.81 8.21 11.71
N ASN A 133 -4.04 8.25 11.21
CA ASN A 133 -4.96 7.15 10.95
C ASN A 133 -4.75 6.48 9.58
N LEU A 134 -3.61 6.67 8.92
CA LEU A 134 -3.25 5.97 7.67
C LEU A 134 -3.23 4.43 7.82
N SER A 135 -3.24 3.91 9.05
CA SER A 135 -3.40 2.47 9.35
C SER A 135 -4.85 1.98 9.31
N SER A 136 -5.85 2.86 9.44
CA SER A 136 -7.28 2.49 9.53
C SER A 136 -7.91 2.40 8.14
N ALA A 137 -8.65 1.32 7.85
CA ALA A 137 -9.32 1.05 6.57
C ALA A 137 -10.07 2.27 5.97
N LEU A 138 -10.50 3.21 6.82
CA LEU A 138 -11.23 4.42 6.49
C LEU A 138 -10.38 5.58 5.94
N ALA A 139 -9.05 5.44 5.87
CA ALA A 139 -8.17 6.51 5.36
C ALA A 139 -8.47 6.89 3.89
N SER A 140 -9.02 5.96 3.10
CA SER A 140 -9.41 6.22 1.70
C SER A 140 -10.62 7.15 1.59
N ASP A 141 -11.55 7.10 2.56
CA ASP A 141 -12.80 7.85 2.50
C ASP A 141 -12.59 9.36 2.70
N PHE A 142 -11.45 9.75 3.31
CA PHE A 142 -11.13 11.15 3.57
C PHE A 142 -10.69 11.93 2.32
N TYR A 143 -10.19 11.24 1.29
CA TYR A 143 -9.69 11.83 0.05
C TYR A 143 -10.54 11.45 -1.17
N TYR A 144 -11.72 10.87 -0.91
CA TYR A 144 -12.65 10.49 -1.95
C TYR A 144 -13.33 11.73 -2.52
N VAL A 145 -13.32 11.83 -3.85
CA VAL A 145 -14.07 12.82 -4.63
C VAL A 145 -15.20 12.08 -5.30
N LEU A 146 -16.41 12.65 -5.23
CA LEU A 146 -17.57 12.09 -5.92
C LEU A 146 -17.44 12.32 -7.42
N ASP A 147 -17.80 11.32 -8.23
CA ASP A 147 -17.73 11.43 -9.69
C ASP A 147 -18.61 12.59 -10.18
N GLU A 148 -19.73 12.85 -9.52
CA GLU A 148 -20.62 13.97 -9.84
C GLU A 148 -19.95 15.34 -9.63
N GLU A 149 -19.10 15.48 -8.61
CA GLU A 149 -18.37 16.73 -8.36
C GLU A 149 -17.26 16.95 -9.41
N GLU A 150 -16.62 15.87 -9.87
CA GLU A 150 -15.62 15.95 -10.94
C GLU A 150 -16.29 16.26 -12.29
N ASP A 151 -17.43 15.63 -12.59
CA ASP A 151 -18.22 15.90 -13.79
C ASP A 151 -18.72 17.34 -13.86
N GLU A 152 -19.12 17.92 -12.72
CA GLU A 152 -19.49 19.33 -12.64
C GLU A 152 -18.31 20.24 -13.02
N LEU A 153 -17.12 19.99 -12.48
CA LEU A 153 -15.92 20.76 -12.84
C LEU A 153 -15.51 20.57 -14.30
N ASP A 154 -15.58 19.34 -14.81
CA ASP A 154 -15.30 19.02 -16.22
C ASP A 154 -16.25 19.80 -17.15
N SER A 155 -17.55 19.82 -16.85
CA SER A 155 -18.57 20.52 -17.64
C SER A 155 -18.36 22.04 -17.68
N ASN A 156 -17.78 22.62 -16.63
CA ASN A 156 -17.44 24.03 -16.53
C ASN A 156 -16.02 24.36 -17.06
N GLY A 157 -15.32 23.38 -17.66
CA GLY A 157 -13.99 23.55 -18.23
C GLY A 157 -12.83 23.50 -17.22
N TYR A 158 -13.11 23.17 -15.96
CA TYR A 158 -12.13 22.98 -14.88
C TYR A 158 -11.71 21.52 -14.71
N GLY A 159 -11.87 20.73 -15.77
CA GLY A 159 -11.60 19.32 -15.73
C GLY A 159 -10.13 18.91 -15.69
N CYS A 160 -9.89 17.63 -15.37
CA CYS A 160 -8.53 17.07 -15.30
C CYS A 160 -7.81 17.16 -16.66
N SER A 161 -8.56 17.06 -17.76
CA SER A 161 -8.07 17.18 -19.13
C SER A 161 -7.69 18.61 -19.51
N HIS A 162 -8.29 19.61 -18.86
CA HIS A 162 -8.16 21.03 -19.19
C HIS A 162 -7.09 21.75 -18.37
N SER A 163 -6.81 21.30 -17.15
CA SER A 163 -5.75 21.88 -16.30
C SER A 163 -4.65 20.86 -15.98
N LYS A 164 -3.44 21.12 -16.49
CA LYS A 164 -2.24 20.30 -16.21
C LYS A 164 -1.52 20.73 -14.92
N VAL A 165 -2.20 21.47 -14.05
CA VAL A 165 -1.58 21.99 -12.83
C VAL A 165 -1.44 20.85 -11.83
N GLU A 166 -0.20 20.47 -11.56
CA GLU A 166 0.13 19.56 -10.47
C GLU A 166 0.21 20.34 -9.17
N VAL A 167 -0.77 20.13 -8.29
CA VAL A 167 -0.83 20.78 -6.99
C VAL A 167 0.06 20.01 -6.03
N THR A 168 1.20 20.62 -5.68
CA THR A 168 2.11 20.09 -4.66
C THR A 168 1.75 20.57 -3.26
N GLU A 169 2.23 19.87 -2.24
CA GLU A 169 2.03 20.28 -0.84
C GLU A 169 2.61 21.67 -0.58
N GLU A 170 3.75 22.01 -1.20
CA GLU A 170 4.36 23.34 -1.08
C GLU A 170 3.45 24.41 -1.65
N LEU A 171 2.80 24.15 -2.79
CA LEU A 171 1.84 25.08 -3.38
C LEU A 171 0.67 25.33 -2.43
N LEU A 172 0.11 24.28 -1.81
CA LEU A 172 -0.96 24.42 -0.83
C LEU A 172 -0.51 25.22 0.40
N VAL A 173 0.68 24.96 0.95
CA VAL A 173 1.25 25.74 2.06
C VAL A 173 1.39 27.21 1.68
N CYS A 174 1.83 27.49 0.45
CA CYS A 174 1.99 28.83 -0.07
C CYS A 174 0.65 29.57 -0.20
N LEU A 175 -0.40 28.87 -0.63
CA LEU A 175 -1.75 29.43 -0.75
C LEU A 175 -2.40 29.66 0.62
N LEU A 176 -2.14 28.79 1.60
CA LEU A 176 -2.65 28.92 2.97
C LEU A 176 -1.92 29.99 3.79
N TYR A 177 -0.60 30.10 3.61
CA TYR A 177 0.27 30.98 4.38
C TYR A 177 1.12 31.86 3.47
N PRO A 178 0.51 32.82 2.75
CA PRO A 178 1.22 33.67 1.79
C PRO A 178 2.38 34.46 2.44
N GLU A 179 2.24 34.83 3.71
CA GLU A 179 3.24 35.54 4.51
C GLU A 179 4.58 34.78 4.61
N ARG A 180 4.56 33.44 4.55
CA ARG A 180 5.78 32.62 4.68
C ARG A 180 6.73 32.79 3.48
N LYS A 181 6.25 33.26 2.33
CA LYS A 181 7.11 33.55 1.16
C LYS A 181 7.92 34.84 1.30
N VAL A 182 7.42 35.81 2.07
CA VAL A 182 8.03 37.14 2.19
C VAL A 182 9.29 37.11 3.07
N SER A 183 9.43 36.10 3.93
CA SER A 183 10.57 35.97 4.85
C SER A 183 11.89 35.54 4.19
N GLY A 184 11.90 35.11 2.93
CA GLY A 184 13.12 34.67 2.22
C GLY A 184 13.90 35.79 1.52
N LYS A 185 13.43 37.03 1.60
CA LYS A 185 14.09 38.23 1.06
C LYS A 185 14.31 39.25 2.17
N LYS A 186 15.23 38.96 3.09
CA LYS A 186 15.86 39.97 3.95
C LYS A 186 17.34 39.65 4.06
#